data_AF-X0B206-F1
#
_entry.id   AF-X0B206-F1
#
_cell.length_a   1.000
_cell.length_b   1.000
_cell.length_c   1.000
_cell.angle_alpha   90.00
_cell.angle_beta   90.00
_cell.angle_gamma   90.00
#
_symmetry.space_group_name_H-M   'P 1'
#
loop_
_entity.id
_entity.type
_entity.pdbx_description
1 polymer ?
#
loop_
_entity_poly.entity_id
_entity_poly.type
_entity_poly.pdbx_seq_one_letter_code
_entity_poly.pdbx_strand_id
1 'polypeptide(L)'
;MSYEIVDTSECRHLLHEGKLPLSAANSMNYVSSCSSQPTTWVAQNYQLYNINDPVCKYGVDEKCSLDLTISNQPRCPSVLGNPLQMESRVKNMAYGTGEIVPV
;
A
#
# COMPACT_ATOMS: atom_id res chain seq x y z
N MET A 1 -7.90 -15.93 -23.52
CA MET A 1 -8.18 -15.19 -22.27
C MET A 1 -8.94 -13.93 -22.66
N SER A 2 -10.18 -13.77 -22.21
CA SER A 2 -10.93 -12.51 -22.36
C SER A 2 -10.77 -11.71 -21.06
N TYR A 3 -10.47 -10.43 -21.17
CA TYR A 3 -10.45 -9.50 -20.04
C TYR A 3 -11.34 -8.30 -20.37
N GLU A 4 -11.84 -7.64 -19.33
CA GLU A 4 -12.58 -6.39 -19.44
C GLU A 4 -11.98 -5.36 -18.48
N ILE A 5 -12.15 -4.08 -18.81
CA ILE A 5 -11.74 -2.97 -17.96
C ILE A 5 -12.95 -2.58 -17.13
N VAL A 6 -12.84 -2.71 -15.81
CA VAL A 6 -13.89 -2.39 -14.85
C VAL A 6 -13.47 -1.23 -13.95
N ASP A 7 -14.44 -0.66 -13.23
CA ASP A 7 -14.15 0.32 -12.19
C ASP A 7 -13.29 -0.29 -11.07
N THR A 8 -12.46 0.53 -10.42
CA THR A 8 -11.57 0.06 -9.34
C THR A 8 -12.34 -0.51 -8.14
N SER A 9 -13.59 -0.06 -7.93
CA SER A 9 -14.45 -0.58 -6.87
C SER A 9 -14.78 -2.06 -7.02
N GLU A 10 -14.80 -2.61 -8.24
CA GLU A 10 -14.99 -4.04 -8.48
C GLU A 10 -13.84 -4.88 -7.89
N CYS A 11 -12.64 -4.28 -7.75
CA CYS A 11 -11.47 -4.94 -7.16
C CYS A 11 -11.43 -4.82 -5.62
N ARG A 12 -12.41 -4.19 -4.96
CA ARG A 12 -12.38 -3.93 -3.51
C ARG A 12 -12.19 -5.19 -2.68
N HIS A 13 -12.77 -6.31 -3.10
CA HIS A 13 -12.66 -7.60 -2.43
C HIS A 13 -11.25 -8.21 -2.47
N LEU A 14 -10.38 -7.74 -3.37
CA LEU A 14 -8.97 -8.13 -3.46
C LEU A 14 -8.07 -7.29 -2.56
N LEU A 15 -8.55 -6.14 -2.09
CA LEU A 15 -7.78 -5.20 -1.29
C LEU A 15 -8.01 -5.40 0.20
N HIS A 16 -6.94 -5.26 1.00
CA HIS A 16 -7.05 -5.30 2.45
C HIS A 16 -7.92 -4.15 2.95
N GLU A 17 -8.97 -4.47 3.72
CA GLU A 17 -10.01 -3.51 4.16
C GLU A 17 -10.69 -2.74 3.02
N GLY A 18 -10.56 -3.20 1.77
CA GLY A 18 -11.09 -2.54 0.60
C GLY A 18 -10.42 -1.21 0.24
N LYS A 19 -9.21 -0.94 0.78
CA LYS A 19 -8.44 0.28 0.52
C LYS A 19 -7.17 -0.03 -0.26
N LEU A 20 -6.77 0.88 -1.13
CA LEU A 20 -5.49 0.81 -1.85
C LEU A 20 -4.34 1.05 -0.88
N PRO A 21 -3.48 0.06 -0.61
CA PRO A 21 -2.30 0.25 0.23
C PRO A 21 -1.25 1.06 -0.52
N LEU A 22 -0.70 2.07 0.13
CA LEU A 22 0.34 2.94 -0.41
C LEU A 22 1.47 3.10 0.62
N SER A 23 2.71 3.21 0.14
CA SER A 23 3.87 3.46 1.00
C SER A 23 3.86 4.90 1.47
N ALA A 24 3.79 5.10 2.80
CA ALA A 24 3.78 6.41 3.41
C ALA A 24 5.02 7.24 3.05
N ALA A 25 6.19 6.60 2.94
CA ALA A 25 7.43 7.29 2.62
C ALA A 25 7.57 7.64 1.13
N ASN A 26 6.94 6.86 0.23
CA ASN A 26 7.24 6.94 -1.21
C ASN A 26 6.06 7.35 -2.11
N SER A 27 4.82 7.37 -1.61
CA SER A 27 3.62 7.58 -2.45
C SER A 27 3.03 8.99 -2.40
N MET A 28 3.68 9.95 -1.74
CA MET A 28 3.07 11.23 -1.40
C MET A 28 2.70 12.12 -2.60
N ASN A 29 3.49 12.10 -3.68
CA ASN A 29 3.14 12.84 -4.90
C ASN A 29 1.85 12.31 -5.54
N TYR A 30 1.67 10.98 -5.55
CA TYR A 30 0.47 10.34 -6.07
C TYR A 30 -0.75 10.67 -5.21
N VAL A 31 -0.62 10.50 -3.88
CA VAL A 31 -1.68 10.83 -2.92
C VAL A 31 -2.07 12.29 -3.05
N SER A 32 -1.11 13.22 -3.07
CA SER A 32 -1.40 14.66 -3.21
C SER A 32 -2.14 14.98 -4.51
N SER A 33 -1.73 14.39 -5.63
CA SER A 33 -2.38 14.59 -6.94
C SER A 33 -3.80 14.02 -6.99
N CYS A 34 -4.04 12.88 -6.33
CA CYS A 34 -5.38 12.33 -6.19
C CYS A 34 -6.23 13.17 -5.22
N SER A 35 -5.67 13.61 -4.10
CA SER A 35 -6.36 14.44 -3.10
C SER A 35 -6.78 15.80 -3.65
N SER A 36 -6.07 16.37 -4.63
CA SER A 36 -6.54 17.58 -5.33
C SER A 36 -7.75 17.34 -6.25
N GLN A 37 -8.09 16.08 -6.50
CA GLN A 37 -9.28 15.63 -7.23
C GLN A 37 -10.13 14.72 -6.32
N PRO A 38 -10.87 15.30 -5.36
CA PRO A 38 -11.49 14.56 -4.25
C PRO A 38 -12.57 13.54 -4.67
N THR A 39 -13.02 13.58 -5.92
CA THR A 39 -13.98 12.64 -6.51
C THR A 39 -13.33 11.37 -7.06
N THR A 40 -11.99 11.30 -7.13
CA THR A 40 -11.30 10.09 -7.57
C THR A 40 -11.46 8.98 -6.54
N TRP A 41 -11.59 7.73 -7.01
CA TRP A 41 -11.72 6.58 -6.11
C TRP A 41 -10.55 6.49 -5.12
N VAL A 42 -9.32 6.76 -5.56
CA VAL A 42 -8.13 6.71 -4.70
C VAL A 42 -8.17 7.76 -3.60
N ALA A 43 -8.57 9.00 -3.89
CA ALA A 43 -8.68 10.06 -2.87
C ALA A 43 -9.61 9.66 -1.70
N GLN A 44 -10.56 8.77 -1.97
CA GLN A 44 -11.56 8.30 -1.01
C GLN A 44 -11.21 6.94 -0.39
N ASN A 45 -10.33 6.15 -1.02
CA ASN A 45 -10.14 4.73 -0.70
C ASN A 45 -8.66 4.30 -0.63
N TYR A 46 -7.77 5.12 -0.08
CA TYR A 46 -6.38 4.73 0.19
C TYR A 46 -6.09 4.52 1.67
N GLN A 47 -5.03 3.78 1.96
CA GLN A 47 -4.42 3.67 3.28
C GLN A 47 -2.90 3.74 3.15
N LEU A 48 -2.27 4.60 3.96
CA LEU A 48 -0.82 4.68 4.05
C LEU A 48 -0.29 3.67 5.06
N TYR A 49 0.80 3.00 4.69
CA TYR A 49 1.54 2.08 5.53
C TYR A 49 3.02 2.47 5.62
N ASN A 50 3.65 2.27 6.77
CA ASN A 50 5.07 2.61 6.98
C ASN A 50 6.03 1.57 6.38
N ILE A 51 5.82 1.21 5.11
CA ILE A 51 6.68 0.31 4.34
C ILE A 51 7.64 1.14 3.51
N ASN A 52 8.93 0.86 3.60
CA ASN A 52 9.98 1.71 3.05
C ASN A 52 10.37 1.35 1.60
N ASP A 53 10.13 0.11 1.17
CA ASP A 53 10.51 -0.36 -0.18
C ASP A 53 9.39 -1.21 -0.85
N PRO A 54 9.36 -1.27 -2.19
CA PRO A 54 8.28 -1.93 -2.92
C PRO A 54 8.30 -3.46 -2.82
N VAL A 55 9.36 -4.08 -2.27
CA VAL A 55 9.41 -5.52 -2.01
C VAL A 55 9.17 -5.85 -0.54
N CYS A 56 8.71 -4.87 0.26
CA CYS A 56 8.36 -4.99 1.67
C CYS A 56 9.47 -5.58 2.55
N LYS A 57 10.74 -5.24 2.25
CA LYS A 57 11.90 -5.74 2.99
C LYS A 57 12.20 -4.91 4.24
N TYR A 58 11.87 -3.63 4.22
CA TYR A 58 12.16 -2.64 5.24
C TYR A 58 10.91 -1.84 5.57
N GLY A 59 10.70 -1.55 6.85
CA GLY A 59 9.56 -0.80 7.34
C GLY A 59 8.97 -1.38 8.61
N VAL A 60 7.78 -0.87 8.94
CA VAL A 60 6.91 -1.37 10.00
C VAL A 60 5.51 -1.52 9.39
N ASP A 61 4.88 -2.67 9.56
CA ASP A 61 3.51 -2.93 9.13
C ASP A 61 2.50 -2.21 10.05
N GLU A 62 2.43 -0.89 9.90
CA GLU A 62 1.59 0.01 10.67
C GLU A 62 0.91 1.05 9.77
N LYS A 63 -0.31 1.43 10.16
CA LYS A 63 -1.06 2.48 9.45
C LYS A 63 -0.51 3.85 9.80
N CYS A 64 -0.37 4.70 8.79
CA CYS A 64 -0.05 6.11 8.96
C CYS A 64 -1.28 6.99 8.67
N SER A 65 -1.33 8.15 9.30
CA SER A 65 -2.32 9.19 9.02
C SER A 65 -1.70 10.34 8.24
N LEU A 66 -2.49 11.02 7.43
CA LEU A 66 -2.05 12.16 6.64
C LEU A 66 -3.07 13.29 6.78
N ASP A 67 -2.57 14.48 7.07
CA ASP A 67 -3.32 15.72 6.95
C ASP A 67 -2.51 16.70 6.09
N LEU A 68 -2.87 16.77 4.81
CA LEU A 68 -2.21 17.63 3.83
C LEU A 68 -2.41 19.13 4.12
N THR A 69 -3.35 19.50 5.00
CA THR A 69 -3.49 20.89 5.46
C THR A 69 -2.44 21.28 6.48
N ILE A 70 -1.80 20.29 7.13
CA ILE A 70 -0.77 20.48 8.16
C ILE A 70 0.62 20.16 7.61
N SER A 71 0.78 19.05 6.88
CA SER A 71 2.08 18.57 6.41
C SER A 71 1.96 17.70 5.17
N ASN A 72 3.00 17.75 4.33
CA ASN A 72 3.20 16.80 3.24
C ASN A 72 3.80 15.45 3.70
N GLN A 73 4.10 15.30 4.99
CA GLN A 73 4.65 14.06 5.56
C GLN A 73 3.58 13.31 6.38
N PRO A 74 3.34 12.02 6.11
CA PRO A 74 2.47 11.20 6.95
C PRO A 74 3.01 11.04 8.37
N ARG A 75 2.10 10.91 9.33
CA ARG A 75 2.39 10.57 10.72
C ARG A 75 2.18 9.08 10.93
N CYS A 76 3.24 8.38 11.26
CA CYS A 76 3.23 6.96 11.61
C CYS A 76 3.49 6.80 13.12
N PRO A 77 3.03 5.71 13.77
CA PRO A 77 3.36 5.44 15.17
C PRO A 77 4.86 5.30 15.43
N SER A 78 5.60 4.67 14.52
CA SER A 78 7.07 4.72 14.49
C SER A 78 7.58 5.82 13.55
N VAL A 79 8.90 5.99 13.45
CA VAL A 79 9.50 6.97 12.53
C VAL A 79 9.13 6.64 11.09
N LEU A 80 8.65 7.64 10.33
CA LEU A 80 8.34 7.50 8.91
C LEU A 80 9.57 7.02 8.12
N GLY A 81 9.38 6.01 7.25
CA GLY A 81 10.47 5.46 6.44
C GLY A 81 11.45 4.63 7.26
N ASN A 82 10.94 3.96 8.30
CA ASN A 82 11.76 3.13 9.19
C ASN A 82 12.57 2.08 8.39
N PRO A 83 13.91 1.99 8.56
CA PRO A 83 14.73 1.02 7.86
C PRO A 83 14.77 -0.36 8.55
N LEU A 84 13.91 -0.62 9.53
CA LEU A 84 13.83 -1.92 10.21
C LEU A 84 13.57 -3.04 9.19
N GLN A 85 14.38 -4.09 9.24
CA GLN A 85 14.16 -5.26 8.39
C GLN A 85 12.87 -5.96 8.82
N MET A 86 11.97 -6.15 7.86
CA MET A 86 10.73 -6.86 8.05
C MET A 86 10.93 -8.35 7.83
N GLU A 87 10.24 -9.16 8.64
CA GLU A 87 10.10 -10.58 8.34
C GLU A 87 9.12 -10.75 7.17
N SER A 88 9.60 -11.34 6.07
CA SER A 88 8.72 -11.66 4.95
C SER A 88 7.67 -12.68 5.39
N ARG A 89 6.40 -12.31 5.28
CA ARG A 89 5.28 -13.26 5.36
C ARG A 89 4.99 -13.93 4.02
N VAL A 90 5.64 -13.48 2.94
CA VAL A 90 5.47 -14.04 1.60
C VAL A 90 6.26 -15.33 1.51
N LYS A 91 5.58 -16.37 1.04
CA LYS A 91 6.15 -17.71 0.82
C LYS A 91 6.30 -17.95 -0.68
N ASN A 92 7.42 -18.52 -1.09
CA ASN A 92 7.58 -18.98 -2.47
C ASN A 92 6.65 -20.16 -2.72
N MET A 93 6.02 -20.18 -3.89
CA MET A 93 5.14 -21.28 -4.31
C MET A 93 5.68 -21.87 -5.61
N ALA A 94 5.94 -23.18 -5.63
CA ALA A 94 6.38 -23.87 -6.83
C ALA A 94 5.29 -23.80 -7.91
N TYR A 95 5.67 -23.27 -9.06
CA TYR A 95 4.75 -22.97 -10.15
C TYR A 95 3.92 -24.20 -10.55
N GLY A 96 2.59 -24.03 -10.61
CA GLY A 96 1.66 -25.09 -11.02
C GLY A 96 1.40 -26.19 -9.99
N THR A 97 2.04 -26.16 -8.82
CA THR A 97 1.91 -27.23 -7.81
C THR A 97 1.16 -26.80 -6.54
N GLY A 98 1.19 -25.51 -6.20
CA GLY A 98 0.68 -25.01 -4.93
C GLY A 98 1.60 -25.28 -3.73
N GLU A 99 2.73 -25.97 -3.92
CA GLU A 99 3.68 -26.32 -2.87
C GLU A 99 4.47 -25.10 -2.41
N ILE A 100 4.54 -24.88 -1.10
CA ILE A 100 5.39 -23.85 -0.49
C ILE A 100 6.84 -24.33 -0.52
N VAL A 101 7.73 -23.54 -1.12
CA VAL A 101 9.17 -23.81 -1.15
C VAL A 101 9.95 -22.78 -0.33
N PRO A 102 11.16 -23.11 0.15
CA PRO A 102 12.02 -22.16 0.85
C PRO A 102 12.30 -20.90 0.02
N VAL A 103 12.59 -19.80 0.74
CA VAL A 103 13.03 -18.53 0.14
C VAL A 103 14.49 -18.61 -0.27
#